data_AF-A0A832N3J2-F1
#
_entry.id   AF-A0A832N3J2-F1
#
_cell.length_a   1.000
_cell.length_b   1.000
_cell.length_c   1.000
_cell.angle_alpha   90.00
_cell.angle_beta   90.00
_cell.angle_gamma   90.00
#
_symmetry.space_group_name_H-M   'P 1'
#
loop_
_entity.id
_entity.type
_entity.pdbx_description
1 polymer ?
#
loop_
_entity_poly.entity_id
_entity_poly.type
_entity_poly.pdbx_seq_one_letter_code
_entity_poly.pdbx_strand_id
1 'polypeptide(L)'
;MPEPPENKDDLNERLNSLIVQDVPVSEEWISEAELKANPSLVKTMLVQPPKGAGRVRLIRIGTDERLVDLQPCGGTHVARTGEIGQVRIGKVQKKGAKNRRVYLHLED
;
A
#
# COMPACT_ATOMS: atom_id res chain seq x y z
N MET A 1 -1.81 -7.03 -12.74
CA MET A 1 -3.20 -6.68 -13.11
C MET A 1 -3.42 -6.91 -14.61
N PRO A 2 -3.85 -8.12 -15.01
CA PRO A 2 -4.10 -8.48 -16.41
C PRO A 2 -5.30 -7.75 -17.01
N GLU A 3 -6.38 -7.56 -16.24
CA GLU A 3 -7.57 -6.79 -16.62
C GLU A 3 -7.57 -5.40 -15.96
N PRO A 4 -7.95 -4.32 -16.66
CA PRO A 4 -8.13 -3.01 -16.03
C PRO A 4 -9.30 -3.04 -15.02
N PRO A 5 -9.38 -2.09 -14.08
CA PRO A 5 -10.56 -1.95 -13.24
C PRO A 5 -11.78 -1.67 -14.13
N GLU A 6 -12.87 -2.42 -13.93
CA GLU A 6 -14.09 -2.31 -14.75
C GLU A 6 -14.74 -0.93 -14.60
N ASN A 7 -14.76 -0.40 -13.37
CA ASN A 7 -15.28 0.93 -13.07
C ASN A 7 -14.25 1.74 -12.28
N LYS A 8 -13.78 2.83 -12.89
CA LYS A 8 -12.80 3.74 -12.30
C LYS A 8 -13.42 4.59 -11.19
N ASP A 9 -14.68 4.98 -11.32
CA ASP A 9 -15.35 5.84 -10.37
C ASP A 9 -15.61 5.06 -9.07
N ASP A 10 -16.08 3.81 -9.17
CA ASP A 10 -16.20 2.92 -8.00
C ASP A 10 -14.86 2.70 -7.30
N LEU A 11 -13.76 2.55 -8.05
CA LEU A 11 -12.43 2.41 -7.47
C LEU A 11 -12.00 3.70 -6.74
N ASN A 12 -12.33 4.85 -7.31
CA ASN A 12 -12.06 6.15 -6.71
C ASN A 12 -12.85 6.34 -5.41
N GLU A 13 -14.13 5.99 -5.41
CA GLU A 13 -15.00 6.05 -4.23
C GLU A 13 -14.52 5.11 -3.12
N ARG A 14 -14.17 3.86 -3.45
CA ARG A 14 -13.65 2.89 -2.49
C ARG A 14 -12.31 3.34 -1.89
N LEU A 15 -11.42 3.90 -2.70
CA LEU A 15 -10.15 4.43 -2.22
C LEU A 15 -10.36 5.59 -1.24
N ASN A 16 -11.21 6.56 -1.61
CA ASN A 16 -11.52 7.67 -0.71
C ASN A 16 -12.27 7.20 0.53
N SER A 17 -13.11 6.16 0.43
CA SER A 17 -13.77 5.54 1.58
C SER A 17 -12.75 5.01 2.60
N LEU A 18 -11.66 4.38 2.15
CA LEU A 18 -10.58 3.93 3.04
C LEU A 18 -9.84 5.10 3.70
N ILE A 19 -9.66 6.20 2.98
CA ILE A 19 -9.03 7.42 3.51
C ILE A 19 -9.88 8.02 4.63
N VAL A 20 -11.17 8.27 4.37
CA VAL A 20 -12.10 8.91 5.33
C VAL A 20 -12.44 8.04 6.53
N GLN A 21 -12.19 6.72 6.46
CA GLN A 21 -12.26 5.85 7.64
C GLN A 21 -11.20 6.20 8.69
N ASP A 22 -10.17 6.98 8.30
CA ASP A 22 -9.16 7.54 9.19
C ASP A 22 -8.53 6.49 10.10
N VAL A 23 -8.10 5.37 9.52
CA VAL A 23 -7.48 4.28 10.30
C VAL A 23 -6.04 4.64 10.68
N PRO A 24 -5.54 4.19 11.85
CA PRO A 24 -4.18 4.48 12.27
C PRO A 24 -3.15 3.84 11.34
N VAL A 25 -2.01 4.50 11.19
CA VAL A 25 -0.82 3.99 10.51
C VAL A 25 0.27 3.84 11.56
N SER A 26 0.77 2.63 11.73
CA SER A 26 1.78 2.28 12.75
C SER A 26 2.95 1.54 12.12
N GLU A 27 4.07 1.54 12.86
CA GLU A 27 5.25 0.78 12.48
C GLU A 27 5.52 -0.35 13.47
N GLU A 28 6.03 -1.46 12.94
CA GLU A 28 6.54 -2.56 13.73
C GLU A 28 7.81 -3.11 13.08
N TRP A 29 8.56 -3.91 13.83
CA TRP A 29 9.81 -4.49 13.36
C TRP A 29 9.74 -6.01 13.45
N ILE A 30 10.06 -6.67 12.35
CA ILE A 30 10.18 -8.13 12.28
C ILE A 30 11.62 -8.54 11.97
N SER A 31 11.98 -9.76 12.31
CA SER A 31 13.22 -10.39 11.88
C SER A 31 13.20 -10.77 10.41
N GLU A 32 14.37 -10.99 9.83
CA GLU A 32 14.48 -11.54 8.47
C GLU A 32 13.89 -12.96 8.37
N ALA A 33 13.93 -13.73 9.47
CA ALA A 33 13.34 -15.06 9.53
C ALA A 33 11.81 -15.01 9.44
N GLU A 34 11.19 -14.07 10.16
CA GLU A 34 9.73 -13.84 10.08
C GLU A 34 9.31 -13.34 8.70
N LEU A 35 10.11 -12.47 8.06
CA LEU A 35 9.83 -12.04 6.69
C LEU A 35 9.93 -13.22 5.71
N LYS A 36 10.95 -14.08 5.87
CA LYS A 36 11.13 -15.28 5.04
C LYS A 36 9.99 -16.28 5.23
N ALA A 37 9.44 -16.38 6.44
CA ALA A 37 8.27 -17.22 6.73
C ALA A 37 6.98 -16.65 6.12
N ASN A 38 6.93 -15.33 5.87
CA ASN A 38 5.76 -14.62 5.34
C ASN A 38 6.05 -13.90 4.00
N PRO A 39 6.35 -14.64 2.91
CA PRO A 39 6.77 -14.05 1.63
C PRO A 39 5.70 -13.16 0.98
N SER A 40 4.41 -13.32 1.36
CA SER A 40 3.30 -12.50 0.88
C SER A 40 3.39 -11.03 1.31
N LEU A 41 4.16 -10.71 2.36
CA LEU A 41 4.41 -9.32 2.79
C LEU A 41 5.17 -8.52 1.73
N VAL A 42 5.99 -9.18 0.91
CA VAL A 42 6.73 -8.51 -0.18
C VAL A 42 5.86 -8.48 -1.44
N LYS A 43 5.14 -7.37 -1.63
CA LYS A 43 4.27 -7.17 -2.80
C LYS A 43 4.99 -6.67 -4.05
N THR A 44 6.25 -6.23 -3.91
CA THR A 44 7.06 -5.70 -5.01
C THR A 44 7.70 -6.83 -5.80
N MET A 45 7.48 -6.85 -7.13
CA MET A 45 8.04 -7.91 -7.99
C MET A 45 9.55 -7.80 -8.25
N LEU A 46 10.17 -6.63 -8.02
CA LEU A 46 11.54 -6.35 -8.46
C LEU A 46 12.52 -5.98 -7.34
N VAL A 47 12.02 -5.49 -6.21
CA VAL A 47 12.87 -4.95 -5.14
C VAL A 47 12.52 -5.66 -3.84
N GLN A 48 13.47 -6.46 -3.34
CA GLN A 48 13.38 -7.00 -1.99
C GLN A 48 13.82 -5.92 -0.98
N PRO A 49 13.27 -5.91 0.24
CA PRO A 49 13.81 -5.10 1.32
C PRO A 49 15.31 -5.36 1.48
N PRO A 50 16.13 -4.33 1.76
CA PRO A 50 17.56 -4.51 1.97
C PRO A 50 17.80 -5.49 3.12
N LYS A 51 18.62 -6.51 2.87
CA LYS A 51 19.00 -7.55 3.83
C LYS A 51 20.26 -7.12 4.58
N GLY A 52 20.45 -7.62 5.80
CA GLY A 52 21.70 -7.47 6.56
C GLY A 52 21.64 -6.46 7.72
N ALA A 53 20.51 -5.78 7.92
CA ALA A 53 20.27 -4.95 9.12
C ALA A 53 19.72 -5.76 10.31
N GLY A 54 19.40 -7.05 10.10
CA GLY A 54 18.89 -7.96 11.14
C GLY A 54 17.41 -7.77 11.50
N ARG A 55 16.80 -6.64 11.14
CA ARG A 55 15.36 -6.36 11.29
C ARG A 55 14.82 -5.64 10.06
N VAL A 56 13.54 -5.84 9.79
CA VAL A 56 12.79 -5.24 8.69
C VAL A 56 11.62 -4.44 9.27
N ARG A 57 11.52 -3.18 8.89
CA ARG A 57 10.42 -2.30 9.29
C ARG A 57 9.18 -2.62 8.47
N LEU A 58 8.08 -2.91 9.14
CA LEU A 58 6.74 -3.01 8.56
C LEU A 58 5.95 -1.74 8.85
N ILE A 59 5.12 -1.37 7.90
CA ILE A 59 4.08 -0.36 8.06
C ILE A 59 2.74 -1.05 8.00
N ARG A 60 1.95 -0.84 9.05
CA ARG A 60 0.60 -1.32 9.22
C ARG A 60 -0.37 -0.17 9.02
N ILE A 61 -1.31 -0.34 8.12
CA ILE A 61 -2.44 0.57 7.90
C ILE A 61 -3.68 -0.12 8.45
N GLY A 62 -4.19 0.34 9.59
CA GLY A 62 -5.30 -0.27 10.32
C GLY A 62 -4.89 -0.99 11.61
N THR A 63 -5.82 -1.76 12.18
CA THR A 63 -5.61 -2.57 13.39
C THR A 63 -5.65 -4.06 13.06
N ASP A 64 -5.45 -4.92 14.07
CA ASP A 64 -5.57 -6.37 13.87
C ASP A 64 -7.01 -6.79 13.52
N GLU A 65 -8.02 -6.09 14.03
CA GLU A 65 -9.43 -6.35 13.67
C GLU A 65 -9.80 -5.82 12.28
N ARG A 66 -9.11 -4.77 11.83
CA ARG A 66 -9.38 -4.10 10.54
C ARG A 66 -8.08 -3.70 9.86
N LEU A 67 -7.43 -4.70 9.27
CA LEU A 67 -6.21 -4.49 8.49
C LEU A 67 -6.54 -4.05 7.07
N VAL A 68 -6.04 -2.87 6.67
CA VAL A 68 -6.10 -2.41 5.27
C VAL A 68 -4.86 -2.88 4.51
N ASP A 69 -3.69 -2.66 5.10
CA ASP A 69 -2.44 -3.15 4.53
C ASP A 69 -1.34 -3.38 5.57
N LEU A 70 -0.43 -4.30 5.27
CA LEU A 70 0.80 -4.56 6.01
C LEU A 70 1.95 -4.82 5.03
N GLN A 71 2.97 -3.97 5.04
CA GLN A 71 4.07 -4.06 4.07
C GLN A 71 5.42 -3.65 4.66
N PRO A 72 6.54 -4.26 4.21
CA PRO A 72 7.87 -3.76 4.53
C PRO A 72 8.14 -2.43 3.82
N CYS A 73 8.35 -1.36 4.58
CA CYS A 73 8.59 -0.02 4.04
C CYS A 73 9.53 0.82 4.92
N GLY A 74 10.52 1.46 4.27
CA GLY A 74 11.47 2.37 4.91
C GLY A 74 11.13 3.87 4.75
N GLY A 75 9.98 4.19 4.13
CA GLY A 75 9.58 5.58 3.87
C GLY A 75 8.99 6.30 5.08
N THR A 76 8.74 7.59 4.92
CA THR A 76 7.93 8.40 5.86
C THR A 76 6.45 8.19 5.58
N HIS A 77 5.64 8.17 6.64
CA HIS A 77 4.20 7.95 6.56
C HIS A 77 3.47 8.98 7.42
N VAL A 78 2.23 9.29 7.03
CA VAL A 78 1.24 9.96 7.88
C VAL A 78 0.90 9.09 9.08
N ALA A 79 0.38 9.67 10.17
CA ALA A 79 -0.01 8.89 11.34
C ALA A 79 -1.38 8.22 11.16
N ARG A 80 -2.22 8.74 10.27
CA ARG A 80 -3.58 8.23 9.99
C ARG A 80 -3.95 8.41 8.53
N THR A 81 -4.82 7.54 7.99
CA THR A 81 -5.19 7.63 6.57
C THR A 81 -5.92 8.93 6.22
N GLY A 82 -6.63 9.56 7.15
CA GLY A 82 -7.34 10.81 6.91
C GLY A 82 -6.41 11.98 6.57
N GLU A 83 -5.16 11.95 7.03
CA GLU A 83 -4.15 12.98 6.73
C GLU A 83 -3.73 13.02 5.25
N ILE A 84 -4.06 11.98 4.47
CA ILE A 84 -3.79 11.94 3.03
C ILE A 84 -4.64 12.98 2.28
N GLY A 85 -5.84 13.30 2.78
CA GLY A 85 -6.80 14.14 2.08
C GLY A 85 -7.48 13.42 0.90
N GLN A 86 -8.28 14.16 0.15
CA GLN A 86 -9.01 13.61 -0.99
C GLN A 86 -8.04 13.24 -2.12
N VAL A 87 -8.29 12.10 -2.75
CA VAL A 87 -7.49 11.65 -3.90
C VAL A 87 -8.35 11.39 -5.12
N ARG A 88 -7.77 11.57 -6.30
CA ARG A 88 -8.39 11.22 -7.57
C ARG A 88 -7.55 10.25 -8.35
N ILE A 89 -8.17 9.17 -8.81
CA ILE A 89 -7.56 8.26 -9.78
C ILE A 89 -7.48 8.97 -11.14
N GLY A 90 -6.28 9.09 -11.67
CA GLY A 90 -5.98 9.63 -12.98
C GLY A 90 -6.15 8.59 -14.10
N LYS A 91 -5.29 8.66 -15.11
CA LYS A 91 -5.27 7.66 -16.19
C LYS A 91 -4.75 6.31 -15.69
N VAL A 92 -5.21 5.22 -16.29
CA VAL A 92 -4.64 3.87 -16.11
C VAL A 92 -3.99 3.45 -17.41
N GLN A 93 -2.68 3.21 -17.40
CA GLN A 93 -1.90 2.89 -18.60
C GLN A 93 -1.42 1.44 -18.60
N LYS A 94 -1.57 0.73 -19.72
CA LYS A 94 -0.99 -0.60 -19.91
C LYS A 94 0.54 -0.50 -20.04
N LYS A 95 1.27 -1.26 -19.22
CA LYS A 95 2.75 -1.34 -19.21
C LYS A 95 3.21 -2.78 -19.44
N GLY A 96 2.74 -3.37 -20.53
CA GLY A 96 2.95 -4.78 -20.87
C GLY A 96 1.78 -5.68 -20.46
N ALA A 97 1.98 -6.99 -20.53
CA ALA A 97 0.91 -7.96 -20.30
C ALA A 97 0.33 -7.87 -18.88
N LYS A 98 1.19 -7.91 -17.87
CA LYS A 98 0.79 -8.01 -16.45
C LYS A 98 0.79 -6.68 -15.68
N ASN A 99 1.49 -5.66 -16.16
CA ASN A 99 1.66 -4.41 -15.41
C ASN A 99 0.72 -3.33 -15.93
N ARG A 100 0.19 -2.54 -15.00
CA ARG A 100 -0.59 -1.33 -15.25
C ARG A 100 0.00 -0.22 -14.40
N ARG A 101 0.05 1.00 -14.92
CA ARG A 101 0.40 2.20 -14.17
C ARG A 101 -0.87 2.97 -13.87
N VAL A 102 -1.21 3.09 -12.59
CA VAL A 102 -2.30 3.94 -12.11
C VAL A 102 -1.68 5.25 -11.67
N TYR A 103 -2.23 6.37 -12.16
CA TYR A 103 -1.85 7.70 -11.71
C TYR A 103 -2.79 8.11 -10.58
N LEU A 104 -2.24 8.66 -9.51
CA LEU A 104 -3.01 9.23 -8.39
C LEU A 104 -2.70 10.72 -8.30
N HIS A 105 -3.73 11.51 -8.04
CA HIS A 105 -3.63 12.93 -7.76
C HIS A 105 -4.10 13.17 -6.33
N LEU A 106 -3.32 13.95 -5.57
CA LEU A 106 -3.82 14.58 -4.35
C LEU A 106 -4.62 15.79 -4.78
N GLU A 107 -5.81 15.96 -4.22
CA GLU A 107 -6.65 17.14 -4.46
C GLU A 107 -6.42 18.13 -3.31
N ASP A 108 -6.47 19.43 -3.63
CA ASP A 108 -6.23 20.54 -2.69
C ASP A 108 -7.48 20.88 -1.85
#